data_AF-A0A6I9XGP7-F1
#
_entry.id   AF-A0A6I9XGP7-F1
#
_cell.length_a   1.000
_cell.length_b   1.000
_cell.length_c   1.000
_cell.angle_alpha   90.00
_cell.angle_beta   90.00
_cell.angle_gamma   90.00
#
_symmetry.space_group_name_H-M   'P 1'
#
loop_
_entity.id
_entity.type
_entity.pdbx_description
1 polymer ?
#
loop_
_entity_poly.entity_id
_entity_poly.type
_entity_poly.pdbx_seq_one_letter_code
_entity_poly.pdbx_strand_id
1 'polypeptide(L)'
;MEGRSACRRVPSPLLFRDAAAAALRPTPMAAPPSLASAQKEDGGNSLVTQRVCHEDQLQDGEMREVEVAGYPVLLLREGPVIRALGGRCPHAGAALCKGYLAKGRLRCPWHGACFSTETGDIEEYPTLDCLPVFQVTVEEGQVHISARMKDLESSRRVKPMARECQMDPQTVLLLGAGPAALTCAETLRQEGFTGRIVMATWEDHLPYDRTKLTQYMGAPADSLYLRSQSFLDAHDIEVRKQSEVVSLDPAGKMAHFRDGRSQAYSSLLIATGSR
;
A
#
# COMPACT_ATOMS: atom_id res chain seq x y z
N MET A 1 60.37 -34.13 14.48
CA MET A 1 59.45 -35.22 14.14
C MET A 1 58.91 -35.75 15.44
N GLU A 2 57.66 -35.44 15.76
CA GLU A 2 56.72 -36.20 16.61
C GLU A 2 55.49 -35.33 16.81
N GLY A 3 54.32 -35.84 16.41
CA GLY A 3 53.04 -35.21 16.66
C GLY A 3 52.38 -35.80 17.90
N ARG A 4 51.53 -35.00 18.55
CA ARG A 4 50.21 -35.39 19.07
C ARG A 4 49.49 -34.20 19.72
N SER A 5 48.26 -33.98 19.23
CA SER A 5 47.02 -33.57 19.91
C SER A 5 47.05 -32.56 21.07
N ALA A 6 46.35 -31.44 20.90
CA ALA A 6 45.61 -30.78 21.98
C ALA A 6 44.42 -29.98 21.43
N CYS A 7 43.22 -30.51 21.67
CA CYS A 7 41.93 -29.85 21.51
C CYS A 7 41.86 -28.63 22.46
N ARG A 8 41.70 -27.41 21.92
CA ARG A 8 41.56 -26.19 22.74
C ARG A 8 40.09 -25.85 22.91
N ARG A 9 39.67 -25.82 24.19
CA ARG A 9 38.34 -25.40 24.67
C ARG A 9 38.14 -23.90 24.41
N VAL A 10 36.93 -23.55 23.99
CA VAL A 10 36.45 -22.16 23.87
C VAL A 10 36.00 -21.67 25.26
N PRO A 11 36.38 -20.46 25.73
CA PRO A 11 35.87 -19.91 26.98
C PRO A 11 34.46 -19.33 26.81
N SER A 12 33.65 -19.49 27.87
CA SER A 12 32.29 -18.94 28.03
C SER A 12 32.26 -17.40 27.98
N PRO A 13 31.16 -16.79 27.49
CA PRO A 13 31.00 -15.34 27.54
C PRO A 13 30.68 -14.86 28.95
N LEU A 14 31.45 -13.84 29.38
CA LEU A 14 31.23 -13.09 30.61
C LEU A 14 30.07 -12.11 30.44
N LEU A 15 29.30 -12.03 31.53
CA LEU A 15 28.20 -11.13 31.85
C LEU A 15 28.49 -9.66 31.49
N PHE A 16 27.59 -9.04 30.72
CA PHE A 16 27.38 -7.59 30.73
C PHE A 16 26.02 -7.27 31.31
N ARG A 17 26.05 -6.33 32.25
CA ARG A 17 25.00 -5.89 33.16
C ARG A 17 23.90 -5.10 32.47
N ASP A 18 22.75 -5.12 33.15
CA ASP A 18 21.52 -4.38 32.91
C ASP A 18 21.73 -2.89 32.59
N ALA A 19 21.17 -2.45 31.46
CA ALA A 19 20.74 -1.08 31.24
C ALA A 19 19.23 -1.13 30.98
N ALA A 20 18.47 -0.50 31.86
CA ALA A 20 17.02 -0.48 31.89
C ALA A 20 16.43 -0.01 30.55
N ALA A 21 15.64 -0.88 29.91
CA ALA A 21 14.77 -0.52 28.80
C ALA A 21 13.59 0.29 29.35
N ALA A 22 13.65 1.62 29.20
CA ALA A 22 12.48 2.47 29.38
C ALA A 22 11.47 2.15 28.27
N ALA A 23 10.43 1.41 28.62
CA ALA A 23 9.33 1.07 27.75
C ALA A 23 8.60 2.35 27.29
N LEU A 24 8.81 2.73 26.03
CA LEU A 24 7.97 3.69 25.33
C LEU A 24 6.59 3.07 25.17
N ARG A 25 5.63 3.52 25.98
CA ARG A 25 4.23 3.14 25.83
C ARG A 25 3.70 3.74 24.52
N PRO A 26 3.09 2.96 23.62
CA PRO A 26 2.40 3.51 22.47
C PRO A 26 1.22 4.36 22.95
N THR A 27 1.17 5.62 22.53
CA THR A 27 -0.02 6.46 22.68
C THR A 27 -1.17 5.85 21.89
N PRO A 28 -2.38 5.75 22.44
CA PRO A 28 -3.54 5.26 21.70
C PRO A 28 -3.80 6.17 20.49
N MET A 29 -3.91 5.57 19.31
CA MET A 29 -4.38 6.28 18.11
C MET A 29 -5.82 6.74 18.36
N ALA A 30 -6.08 8.03 18.16
CA ALA A 30 -7.43 8.57 18.21
C ALA A 30 -8.32 7.84 17.20
N ALA A 31 -9.51 7.43 17.63
CA ALA A 31 -10.52 6.84 16.75
C ALA A 31 -10.89 7.84 15.65
N PRO A 32 -11.14 7.38 14.41
CA PRO A 32 -11.66 8.27 13.36
C PRO A 32 -13.04 8.80 13.79
N PRO A 33 -13.35 10.08 13.52
CA PRO A 33 -14.66 10.65 13.84
C PRO A 33 -15.76 9.87 13.12
N SER A 34 -16.84 9.58 13.84
CA SER A 34 -18.01 8.88 13.31
C SER A 34 -18.65 9.70 12.19
N LEU A 35 -18.95 9.03 11.07
CA LEU A 35 -19.64 9.62 9.93
C LEU A 35 -21.10 9.93 10.31
N ALA A 36 -21.34 11.16 10.75
CA ALA A 36 -22.67 11.76 10.74
C ALA A 36 -22.98 12.20 9.30
N SER A 37 -24.11 11.75 8.79
CA SER A 37 -24.64 12.09 7.46
C SER A 37 -24.86 13.60 7.33
N ALA A 38 -23.98 14.26 6.57
CA ALA A 38 -24.15 15.64 6.11
C ALA A 38 -24.21 15.65 4.58
N GLN A 39 -25.17 16.39 4.05
CA GLN A 39 -25.43 16.54 2.62
C GLN A 39 -24.18 17.07 1.91
N LYS A 40 -23.67 16.33 0.91
CA LYS A 40 -22.52 16.73 0.10
C LYS A 40 -22.93 17.80 -0.90
N GLU A 41 -22.61 19.05 -0.61
CA GLU A 41 -22.41 20.08 -1.63
C GLU A 41 -21.05 19.87 -2.31
N ASP A 42 -20.94 20.24 -3.59
CA ASP A 42 -19.85 19.98 -4.54
C ASP A 42 -18.54 20.77 -4.24
N GLY A 43 -18.11 20.81 -2.97
CA GLY A 43 -16.90 21.53 -2.52
C GLY A 43 -15.59 20.78 -2.75
N GLY A 44 -15.64 19.46 -3.03
CA GLY A 44 -14.47 18.58 -3.11
C GLY A 44 -13.58 18.78 -4.34
N ASN A 45 -14.03 19.54 -5.34
CA ASN A 45 -13.25 19.80 -6.56
C ASN A 45 -12.64 21.21 -6.60
N SER A 46 -12.72 21.97 -5.51
CA SER A 46 -12.10 23.27 -5.39
C SER A 46 -10.56 23.16 -5.46
N LEU A 47 -9.95 24.01 -6.29
CA LEU A 47 -8.51 24.10 -6.45
C LEU A 47 -7.98 25.16 -5.48
N VAL A 48 -6.97 24.80 -4.69
CA VAL A 48 -6.24 25.73 -3.83
C VAL A 48 -4.83 25.88 -4.37
N THR A 49 -4.34 27.11 -4.42
CA THR A 49 -2.94 27.43 -4.71
C THR A 49 -2.35 28.21 -3.54
N GLN A 50 -1.24 27.74 -3.00
CA GLN A 50 -0.60 28.36 -1.83
C GLN A 50 0.90 28.47 -2.02
N ARG A 51 1.45 29.65 -1.72
CA ARG A 51 2.90 29.86 -1.60
C ARG A 51 3.41 29.18 -0.34
N VAL A 52 4.45 28.35 -0.46
CA VAL A 52 4.95 27.52 0.66
C VAL A 52 6.33 27.92 1.14
N CYS A 53 7.26 28.30 0.26
CA CYS A 53 8.60 28.75 0.62
C CYS A 53 9.28 29.47 -0.55
N HIS A 54 10.45 30.05 -0.30
CA HIS A 54 11.38 30.40 -1.37
C HIS A 54 12.22 29.17 -1.75
N GLU A 55 12.60 29.02 -3.02
CA GLU A 55 13.29 27.83 -3.52
C GLU A 55 14.67 27.61 -2.87
N ASP A 56 15.40 28.69 -2.58
CA ASP A 56 16.70 28.65 -1.88
C ASP A 56 16.59 28.12 -0.45
N GLN A 57 15.39 28.09 0.11
CA GLN A 57 15.18 27.49 1.42
C GLN A 57 15.13 25.98 1.36
N LEU A 58 15.08 25.34 0.18
CA LEU A 58 15.06 23.89 0.02
C LEU A 58 16.34 23.44 -0.68
N GLN A 59 17.20 22.73 0.05
CA GLN A 59 18.47 22.26 -0.49
C GLN A 59 18.27 21.02 -1.38
N ASP A 60 19.23 20.76 -2.27
CA ASP A 60 19.21 19.52 -3.06
C ASP A 60 19.25 18.28 -2.14
N GLY A 61 18.40 17.29 -2.44
CA GLY A 61 18.18 16.11 -1.63
C GLY A 61 17.36 16.32 -0.35
N GLU A 62 16.91 17.56 -0.08
CA GLU A 62 16.11 17.85 1.09
C GLU A 62 14.65 17.41 0.90
N MET A 63 14.06 16.93 2.00
CA MET A 63 12.64 16.69 2.16
C MET A 63 12.10 17.57 3.28
N ARG A 64 10.99 18.27 3.02
CA ARG A 64 10.36 19.18 3.97
C ARG A 64 8.86 18.99 3.99
N GLU A 65 8.29 18.96 5.18
CA GLU A 65 6.85 19.05 5.34
C GLU A 65 6.42 20.52 5.33
N VAL A 66 5.43 20.82 4.50
CA VAL A 66 4.75 22.11 4.44
C VAL A 66 3.25 21.89 4.60
N GLU A 67 2.52 22.94 4.95
CA GLU A 67 1.07 22.89 5.09
C GLU A 67 0.41 23.59 3.89
N VAL A 68 -0.57 22.94 3.26
CA VAL A 68 -1.41 23.52 2.20
C VAL A 68 -2.86 23.34 2.61
N ALA A 69 -3.58 24.45 2.80
CA ALA A 69 -4.97 24.46 3.28
C ALA A 69 -5.20 23.64 4.58
N GLY A 70 -4.23 23.59 5.49
CA GLY A 70 -4.32 22.80 6.73
C GLY A 70 -3.88 21.34 6.62
N TYR A 71 -3.46 20.87 5.43
CA TYR A 71 -3.06 19.48 5.19
C TYR A 71 -1.54 19.36 4.97
N PRO A 72 -0.91 18.28 5.48
CA PRO A 72 0.52 18.07 5.32
C PRO A 72 0.88 17.63 3.89
N VAL A 73 1.77 18.39 3.26
CA VAL A 73 2.35 18.12 1.94
C VAL A 73 3.85 17.96 2.08
N LEU A 74 4.41 16.93 1.42
CA LEU A 74 5.85 16.74 1.32
C LEU A 74 6.37 17.50 0.12
N LEU A 75 7.24 18.47 0.37
CA LEU A 75 8.07 19.13 -0.64
C LEU A 75 9.44 18.44 -0.66
N LEU A 76 9.95 18.15 -1.85
CA LEU A 76 11.29 17.58 -2.02
C LEU A 76 12.01 18.20 -3.20
N ARG A 77 13.35 18.21 -3.15
CA ARG A 77 14.20 18.66 -4.25
C ARG A 77 15.16 17.55 -4.68
N GLU A 78 15.19 17.28 -5.99
CA GLU A 78 16.15 16.40 -6.65
C GLU A 78 16.81 17.17 -7.80
N GLY A 79 18.05 17.61 -7.60
CA GLY A 79 18.76 18.54 -8.47
C GLY A 79 17.96 19.84 -8.68
N PRO A 80 17.64 20.21 -9.93
CA PRO A 80 16.87 21.42 -10.21
C PRO A 80 15.35 21.24 -10.00
N VAL A 81 14.87 20.01 -9.75
CA VAL A 81 13.44 19.71 -9.75
C VAL A 81 12.88 19.77 -8.33
N ILE A 82 11.85 20.57 -8.12
CA ILE A 82 11.06 20.59 -6.90
C ILE A 82 9.75 19.84 -7.16
N ARG A 83 9.40 18.90 -6.28
CA ARG A 83 8.16 18.11 -6.38
C ARG A 83 7.37 18.18 -5.08
N ALA A 84 6.05 18.03 -5.19
CA ALA A 84 5.14 18.01 -4.06
C ALA A 84 4.27 16.73 -4.08
N LEU A 85 4.29 15.98 -2.98
CA LEU A 85 3.50 14.75 -2.78
C LEU A 85 2.72 14.80 -1.47
N GLY A 86 1.78 13.89 -1.27
CA GLY A 86 1.12 13.71 0.04
C GLY A 86 2.13 13.55 1.18
N GLY A 87 1.94 14.26 2.30
CA GLY A 87 2.90 14.27 3.41
C GLY A 87 2.85 13.05 4.33
N ARG A 88 1.91 12.13 4.10
CA ARG A 88 1.63 10.98 4.97
C ARG A 88 1.63 9.69 4.17
N CYS A 89 2.26 8.65 4.70
CA CYS A 89 2.27 7.33 4.07
C CYS A 89 0.86 6.71 4.06
N PRO A 90 0.33 6.27 2.89
CA PRO A 90 -1.00 5.67 2.78
C PRO A 90 -1.22 4.44 3.67
N HIS A 91 -0.14 3.72 4.01
CA HIS A 91 -0.19 2.50 4.82
C HIS A 91 -0.64 2.75 6.26
N ALA A 92 0.07 3.62 6.98
CA ALA A 92 -0.10 3.81 8.43
C ALA A 92 0.02 5.26 8.88
N GLY A 93 0.18 6.22 7.96
CA GLY A 93 0.22 7.65 8.28
C GLY A 93 1.59 8.20 8.70
N ALA A 94 2.68 7.46 8.49
CA ALA A 94 4.04 7.95 8.76
C ALA A 94 4.31 9.28 8.05
N ALA A 95 4.93 10.24 8.74
CA ALA A 95 5.38 11.48 8.11
C ALA A 95 6.54 11.20 7.14
N LEU A 96 6.31 11.40 5.84
CA LEU A 96 7.25 10.99 4.80
C LEU A 96 8.49 11.89 4.73
N CYS A 97 8.41 13.11 5.27
CA CYS A 97 9.56 14.00 5.45
C CYS A 97 10.65 13.40 6.35
N LYS A 98 10.30 12.41 7.21
CA LYS A 98 11.25 11.67 8.05
C LYS A 98 11.81 10.41 7.36
N GLY A 99 11.44 10.19 6.11
CA GLY A 99 11.83 9.03 5.30
C GLY A 99 13.23 9.15 4.71
N TYR A 100 13.47 8.40 3.65
CA TYR A 100 14.71 8.45 2.87
C TYR A 100 14.42 8.75 1.40
N LEU A 101 15.16 9.69 0.83
CA LEU A 101 15.07 10.10 -0.57
C LEU A 101 16.34 9.68 -1.30
N ALA A 102 16.21 8.88 -2.36
CA ALA A 102 17.32 8.57 -3.23
C ALA A 102 16.85 8.08 -4.61
N LYS A 103 17.50 8.58 -5.67
CA LYS A 103 17.34 8.08 -7.06
C LYS A 103 15.90 8.09 -7.56
N GLY A 104 15.14 9.17 -7.31
CA GLY A 104 13.74 9.26 -7.72
C GLY A 104 12.78 8.44 -6.85
N ARG A 105 13.25 7.96 -5.68
CA ARG A 105 12.49 7.07 -4.80
C ARG A 105 12.38 7.65 -3.39
N LEU A 106 11.16 7.66 -2.88
CA LEU A 106 10.80 8.08 -1.53
C LEU A 106 10.45 6.86 -0.69
N ARG A 107 11.25 6.57 0.34
CA ARG A 107 11.04 5.43 1.23
C ARG A 107 10.48 5.87 2.58
N CYS A 108 9.37 5.27 2.97
CA CYS A 108 8.70 5.48 4.25
C CYS A 108 9.58 5.01 5.43
N PRO A 109 9.67 5.80 6.52
CA PRO A 109 10.56 5.49 7.65
C PRO A 109 10.07 4.37 8.57
N TRP A 110 8.80 3.93 8.44
CA TRP A 110 8.25 2.88 9.31
C TRP A 110 8.44 1.49 8.72
N HIS A 111 7.62 1.13 7.72
CA HIS A 111 7.59 -0.22 7.16
C HIS A 111 8.26 -0.32 5.79
N GLY A 112 8.89 0.78 5.33
CA GLY A 112 9.70 0.75 4.11
C GLY A 112 8.95 0.82 2.79
N ALA A 113 7.64 1.10 2.79
CA ALA A 113 6.90 1.36 1.56
C ALA A 113 7.62 2.42 0.72
N CYS A 114 7.77 2.18 -0.57
CA CYS A 114 8.54 3.03 -1.47
C CYS A 114 7.66 3.57 -2.59
N PHE A 115 7.88 4.83 -2.95
CA PHE A 115 7.10 5.55 -3.97
C PHE A 115 8.03 6.23 -4.96
N SER A 116 7.58 6.32 -6.22
CA SER A 116 8.18 7.21 -7.20
C SER A 116 8.00 8.67 -6.75
N THR A 117 9.07 9.45 -6.73
CA THR A 117 8.98 10.90 -6.45
C THR A 117 8.29 11.65 -7.57
N GLU A 118 8.30 11.10 -8.79
CA GLU A 118 7.74 11.71 -9.97
C GLU A 118 6.23 11.51 -10.09
N THR A 119 5.78 10.25 -10.01
CA THR A 119 4.38 9.92 -10.21
C THR A 119 3.64 9.75 -8.89
N GLY A 120 4.35 9.59 -7.77
CA GLY A 120 3.77 9.20 -6.49
C GLY A 120 3.35 7.73 -6.45
N ASP A 121 3.58 6.97 -7.53
CA ASP A 121 3.16 5.58 -7.60
C ASP A 121 3.93 4.72 -6.59
N ILE A 122 3.24 3.74 -6.00
CA ILE A 122 3.90 2.72 -5.20
C ILE A 122 4.86 1.89 -6.05
N GLU A 123 6.06 1.67 -5.54
CA GLU A 123 7.09 0.80 -6.11
C GLU A 123 7.44 -0.38 -5.19
N GLU A 124 7.32 -0.20 -3.87
CA GLU A 124 7.48 -1.28 -2.90
C GLU A 124 6.36 -1.25 -1.85
N TYR A 125 5.82 -2.44 -1.57
CA TYR A 125 4.87 -2.76 -0.50
C TYR A 125 5.45 -2.40 0.90
N PRO A 126 4.64 -2.28 1.97
CA PRO A 126 3.34 -2.93 2.23
C PRO A 126 2.07 -2.15 1.84
N THR A 127 2.17 -0.91 1.35
CA THR A 127 0.94 -0.19 0.97
C THR A 127 0.30 -0.77 -0.30
N LEU A 128 -0.97 -0.43 -0.56
CA LEU A 128 -1.67 -0.74 -1.81
C LEU A 128 -1.97 0.52 -2.63
N ASP A 129 -1.83 1.70 -2.01
CA ASP A 129 -2.21 2.97 -2.60
C ASP A 129 -0.98 3.82 -2.88
N CYS A 130 -1.09 4.64 -3.91
CA CYS A 130 -0.09 5.61 -4.31
C CYS A 130 -0.23 6.91 -3.49
N LEU A 131 0.77 7.77 -3.59
CA LEU A 131 0.70 9.13 -3.09
C LEU A 131 -0.03 10.04 -4.09
N PRO A 132 -0.86 10.99 -3.60
CA PRO A 132 -1.25 12.13 -4.43
C PRO A 132 0.00 12.95 -4.77
N VAL A 133 0.01 13.49 -6.00
CA VAL A 133 1.04 14.41 -6.48
C VAL A 133 0.37 15.74 -6.77
N PHE A 134 1.01 16.82 -6.35
CA PHE A 134 0.48 18.17 -6.49
C PHE A 134 1.31 18.97 -7.48
N GLN A 135 0.66 19.91 -8.16
CA GLN A 135 1.34 20.77 -9.12
C GLN A 135 2.23 21.76 -8.37
N VAL A 136 3.48 21.88 -8.80
CA VAL A 136 4.43 22.87 -8.27
C VAL A 136 4.73 23.89 -9.36
N THR A 137 4.66 25.18 -9.02
CA THR A 137 5.16 26.27 -9.86
C THR A 137 6.18 27.09 -9.08
N VAL A 138 7.21 27.58 -9.76
CA VAL A 138 8.23 28.46 -9.17
C VAL A 138 8.23 29.75 -9.97
N GLU A 139 7.85 30.85 -9.33
CA GLU A 139 7.77 32.19 -9.92
C GLU A 139 8.60 33.14 -9.08
N GLU A 140 9.61 33.77 -9.69
CA GLU A 140 10.53 34.67 -8.97
C GLU A 140 11.13 34.04 -7.70
N GLY A 141 11.48 32.75 -7.78
CA GLY A 141 12.00 31.96 -6.66
C GLY A 141 10.95 31.54 -5.62
N GLN A 142 9.68 31.94 -5.75
CA GLN A 142 8.60 31.54 -4.85
C GLN A 142 7.97 30.23 -5.32
N VAL A 143 8.03 29.22 -4.44
CA VAL A 143 7.42 27.91 -4.67
C VAL A 143 5.94 27.97 -4.29
N HIS A 144 5.08 27.65 -5.24
CA HIS A 144 3.63 27.52 -5.07
C HIS A 144 3.20 26.08 -5.31
N ILE A 145 2.24 25.61 -4.51
CA ILE A 145 1.61 24.30 -4.67
C ILE A 145 0.14 24.50 -5.02
N SER A 146 -0.30 23.90 -6.12
CA SER A 146 -1.69 23.83 -6.54
C SER A 146 -2.23 22.41 -6.38
N ALA A 147 -3.33 22.26 -5.64
CA ALA A 147 -3.93 20.97 -5.33
C ALA A 147 -5.46 21.07 -5.21
N ARG A 148 -6.16 19.98 -5.54
CA ARG A 148 -7.60 19.88 -5.28
C ARG A 148 -7.83 19.50 -3.83
N MET A 149 -8.84 20.07 -3.18
CA MET A 149 -9.13 19.80 -1.76
C MET A 149 -9.30 18.31 -1.46
N LYS A 150 -10.03 17.55 -2.29
CA LYS A 150 -10.17 16.10 -2.11
C LYS A 150 -8.85 15.32 -2.10
N ASP A 151 -7.84 15.81 -2.84
CA ASP A 151 -6.54 15.15 -2.97
C ASP A 151 -5.61 15.53 -1.81
N LEU A 152 -5.86 16.67 -1.14
CA LEU A 152 -5.20 17.07 0.11
C LEU A 152 -5.77 16.32 1.32
N GLU A 153 -7.09 16.13 1.34
CA GLU A 153 -7.81 15.39 2.38
C GLU A 153 -7.44 13.90 2.41
N SER A 154 -7.07 13.34 1.25
CA SER A 154 -6.66 11.95 1.11
C SER A 154 -5.15 11.81 1.11
N SER A 155 -4.61 10.93 1.97
CA SER A 155 -3.22 10.48 1.84
C SER A 155 -3.04 9.40 0.77
N ARG A 156 -4.11 9.02 0.06
CA ARG A 156 -4.18 7.84 -0.79
C ARG A 156 -4.70 8.18 -2.19
N ARG A 157 -4.03 7.65 -3.20
CA ARG A 157 -4.46 7.68 -4.60
C ARG A 157 -4.46 6.26 -5.14
N VAL A 158 -5.61 5.81 -5.64
CA VAL A 158 -5.72 4.54 -6.36
C VAL A 158 -5.30 4.76 -7.81
N LYS A 159 -4.51 3.84 -8.38
CA LYS A 159 -4.19 3.88 -9.81
C LYS A 159 -5.46 3.70 -10.65
N PRO A 160 -5.57 4.35 -11.83
CA PRO A 160 -6.62 4.03 -12.78
C PRO A 160 -6.64 2.52 -13.06
N MET A 161 -7.84 1.97 -13.19
CA MET A 161 -8.07 0.55 -13.41
C MET A 161 -9.04 0.37 -14.56
N ALA A 162 -8.75 -0.57 -15.46
CA ALA A 162 -9.70 -1.04 -16.45
C ALA A 162 -10.92 -1.68 -15.78
N ARG A 163 -11.98 -1.87 -16.58
CA ARG A 163 -13.22 -2.52 -16.16
C ARG A 163 -13.41 -3.79 -16.97
N GLU A 164 -14.17 -4.73 -16.43
CA GLU A 164 -14.49 -5.95 -17.14
C GLU A 164 -15.27 -5.62 -18.43
N CYS A 165 -14.82 -6.21 -19.53
CA CYS A 165 -15.53 -6.18 -20.80
C CYS A 165 -16.11 -7.57 -21.04
N GLN A 166 -17.44 -7.68 -21.09
CA GLN A 166 -18.13 -8.97 -21.31
C GLN A 166 -17.76 -9.66 -22.63
N MET A 167 -17.17 -8.93 -23.58
CA MET A 167 -16.71 -9.45 -24.86
C MET A 167 -15.31 -10.09 -24.78
N ASP A 168 -14.56 -9.83 -23.72
CA ASP A 168 -13.26 -10.47 -23.47
C ASP A 168 -13.50 -11.83 -22.78
N PRO A 169 -13.30 -12.97 -23.49
CA PRO A 169 -13.60 -14.28 -22.93
C PRO A 169 -12.57 -14.74 -21.91
N GLN A 170 -11.47 -14.00 -21.71
CA GLN A 170 -10.40 -14.43 -20.83
C GLN A 170 -10.84 -14.43 -19.37
N THR A 171 -10.45 -15.48 -18.64
CA THR A 171 -10.66 -15.55 -17.19
C THR A 171 -9.33 -15.81 -16.50
N VAL A 172 -8.96 -14.96 -15.54
CA VAL A 172 -7.84 -15.20 -14.63
C VAL A 172 -8.39 -15.71 -13.30
N LEU A 173 -7.98 -16.93 -12.93
CA LEU A 173 -8.33 -17.53 -11.65
C LEU A 173 -7.17 -17.39 -10.66
N LEU A 174 -7.42 -16.74 -9.53
CA LEU A 174 -6.45 -16.52 -8.47
C LEU A 174 -6.83 -17.42 -7.29
N LEU A 175 -5.98 -18.40 -6.96
CA LEU A 175 -6.21 -19.32 -5.84
C LEU A 175 -5.65 -18.70 -4.56
N GLY A 176 -6.52 -18.41 -3.62
CA GLY A 176 -6.23 -17.64 -2.41
C GLY A 176 -6.78 -16.21 -2.49
N ALA A 177 -7.05 -15.63 -1.32
CA ALA A 177 -7.52 -14.25 -1.17
C ALA A 177 -6.62 -13.47 -0.19
N GLY A 178 -5.30 -13.72 -0.24
CA GLY A 178 -4.31 -12.97 0.52
C GLY A 178 -3.82 -11.71 -0.22
N PRO A 179 -2.85 -10.97 0.35
CA PRO A 179 -2.29 -9.78 -0.29
C PRO A 179 -1.72 -10.07 -1.69
N ALA A 180 -1.07 -11.22 -1.90
CA ALA A 180 -0.53 -11.60 -3.20
C ALA A 180 -1.61 -11.73 -4.29
N ALA A 181 -2.75 -12.35 -3.98
CA ALA A 181 -3.86 -12.49 -4.92
C ALA A 181 -4.53 -11.14 -5.21
N LEU A 182 -4.80 -10.36 -4.15
CA LEU A 182 -5.40 -9.04 -4.29
C LEU A 182 -4.53 -8.10 -5.13
N THR A 183 -3.24 -8.03 -4.82
CA THR A 183 -2.28 -7.25 -5.59
C THR A 183 -2.26 -7.68 -7.05
N CYS A 184 -2.26 -8.99 -7.35
CA CYS A 184 -2.34 -9.47 -8.72
C CYS A 184 -3.61 -9.00 -9.42
N ALA A 185 -4.77 -9.10 -8.75
CA ALA A 185 -6.05 -8.64 -9.30
C ALA A 185 -6.04 -7.13 -9.62
N GLU A 186 -5.58 -6.30 -8.68
CA GLU A 186 -5.47 -4.85 -8.89
C GLU A 186 -4.49 -4.53 -10.02
N THR A 187 -3.30 -5.15 -10.04
CA THR A 187 -2.30 -4.92 -11.09
C THR A 187 -2.83 -5.33 -12.46
N LEU A 188 -3.54 -6.46 -12.59
CA LEU A 188 -4.17 -6.83 -13.87
C LEU A 188 -5.09 -5.72 -14.38
N ARG A 189 -5.93 -5.16 -13.50
CA ARG A 189 -6.81 -4.03 -13.87
C ARG A 189 -6.01 -2.77 -14.19
N GLN A 190 -4.97 -2.45 -13.44
CA GLN A 190 -4.10 -1.29 -13.67
C GLN A 190 -3.36 -1.37 -15.02
N GLU A 191 -2.97 -2.58 -15.44
CA GLU A 191 -2.29 -2.85 -16.71
C GLU A 191 -3.26 -3.07 -17.88
N GLY A 192 -4.56 -2.81 -17.68
CA GLY A 192 -5.53 -2.80 -18.77
C GLY A 192 -6.20 -4.13 -19.08
N PHE A 193 -6.05 -5.16 -18.24
CA PHE A 193 -6.76 -6.43 -18.44
C PHE A 193 -8.26 -6.25 -18.29
N THR A 194 -9.04 -6.64 -19.29
CA THR A 194 -10.51 -6.48 -19.33
C THR A 194 -11.29 -7.78 -19.18
N GLY A 195 -10.64 -8.94 -19.16
CA GLY A 195 -11.31 -10.21 -18.92
C GLY A 195 -11.79 -10.36 -17.46
N ARG A 196 -12.43 -11.47 -17.15
CA ARG A 196 -12.94 -11.76 -15.80
C ARG A 196 -11.80 -12.11 -14.84
N ILE A 197 -11.82 -11.57 -13.62
CA ILE A 197 -10.89 -11.91 -12.55
C ILE A 197 -11.67 -12.57 -11.41
N VAL A 198 -11.27 -13.77 -11.00
CA VAL A 198 -11.90 -14.50 -9.90
C VAL A 198 -10.86 -14.88 -8.86
N MET A 199 -10.97 -14.34 -7.64
CA MET A 199 -10.26 -14.82 -6.46
C MET A 199 -11.09 -15.91 -5.78
N ALA A 200 -10.55 -17.12 -5.67
CA ALA A 200 -11.17 -18.23 -4.97
C ALA A 200 -10.50 -18.48 -3.63
N THR A 201 -11.26 -18.45 -2.54
CA THR A 201 -10.74 -18.71 -1.19
C THR A 201 -11.67 -19.62 -0.42
N TRP A 202 -11.10 -20.50 0.39
CA TRP A 202 -11.81 -21.35 1.34
C TRP A 202 -12.37 -20.59 2.56
N GLU A 203 -11.90 -19.37 2.81
CA GLU A 203 -12.30 -18.54 3.95
C GLU A 203 -13.62 -17.81 3.67
N ASP A 204 -14.33 -17.42 4.73
CA ASP A 204 -15.55 -16.61 4.63
C ASP A 204 -15.28 -15.10 4.84
N HIS A 205 -14.10 -14.65 4.42
CA HIS A 205 -13.67 -13.25 4.54
C HIS A 205 -13.14 -12.70 3.20
N LEU A 206 -13.26 -11.39 3.04
CA LEU A 206 -12.56 -10.65 1.98
C LEU A 206 -11.05 -10.62 2.26
N PRO A 207 -10.21 -10.31 1.26
CA PRO A 207 -8.78 -10.13 1.49
C PRO A 207 -8.48 -9.18 2.65
N TYR A 208 -7.66 -9.64 3.58
CA TYR A 208 -7.40 -8.93 4.84
C TYR A 208 -5.94 -8.97 5.24
N ASP A 209 -5.55 -7.98 6.04
CA ASP A 209 -4.20 -7.84 6.56
C ASP A 209 -4.02 -8.74 7.79
N ARG A 210 -3.43 -9.91 7.56
CA ARG A 210 -3.11 -10.86 8.63
C ARG A 210 -2.09 -10.30 9.62
N THR A 211 -1.25 -9.34 9.23
CA THR A 211 -0.24 -8.76 10.13
C THR A 211 -0.88 -7.89 11.21
N LYS A 212 -2.09 -7.37 10.95
CA LYS A 212 -2.87 -6.59 11.91
C LYS A 212 -3.53 -7.44 12.99
N LEU A 213 -3.77 -8.74 12.75
CA LEU A 213 -4.45 -9.62 13.71
C LEU A 213 -3.74 -9.69 15.06
N THR A 214 -2.41 -9.71 15.07
CA THR A 214 -1.60 -9.77 16.30
C THR A 214 -1.34 -8.39 16.89
N GLN A 215 -1.54 -7.32 16.12
CA GLN A 215 -1.28 -5.94 16.55
C GLN A 215 -2.52 -5.27 17.14
N TYR A 216 -3.71 -5.60 16.62
CA TYR A 216 -4.98 -5.00 17.00
C TYR A 216 -5.97 -6.06 17.44
N MET A 217 -5.68 -6.70 18.58
CA MET A 217 -6.57 -7.71 19.15
C MET A 217 -7.95 -7.11 19.45
N GLY A 218 -9.01 -7.76 18.95
CA GLY A 218 -10.38 -7.30 19.13
C GLY A 218 -10.85 -6.22 18.14
N ALA A 219 -10.04 -5.88 17.13
CA ALA A 219 -10.48 -5.02 16.04
C ALA A 219 -11.67 -5.65 15.28
N PRO A 220 -12.66 -4.86 14.85
CA PRO A 220 -13.75 -5.37 14.04
C PRO A 220 -13.20 -5.86 12.68
N ALA A 221 -13.78 -6.94 12.15
CA ALA A 221 -13.24 -7.64 10.98
C ALA A 221 -13.10 -6.75 9.73
N ASP A 222 -14.03 -5.81 9.54
CA ASP A 222 -14.02 -4.84 8.45
C ASP A 222 -12.80 -3.93 8.44
N SER A 223 -12.27 -3.56 9.61
CA SER A 223 -11.05 -2.76 9.75
C SER A 223 -9.76 -3.48 9.33
N LEU A 224 -9.84 -4.80 9.19
CA LEU A 224 -8.73 -5.65 8.77
C LEU A 224 -8.71 -5.88 7.25
N TYR A 225 -9.83 -5.62 6.56
CA TYR A 225 -9.91 -5.81 5.11
C TYR A 225 -8.96 -4.86 4.38
N LEU A 226 -8.23 -5.42 3.40
CA LEU A 226 -7.31 -4.68 2.56
C LEU A 226 -8.06 -3.76 1.59
N ARG A 227 -9.22 -4.22 1.10
CA ARG A 227 -10.18 -3.46 0.29
C ARG A 227 -11.60 -3.78 0.76
N SER A 228 -12.51 -2.80 0.63
CA SER A 228 -13.93 -3.02 0.88
C SER A 228 -14.57 -3.84 -0.24
N GLN A 229 -15.73 -4.45 0.04
CA GLN A 229 -16.55 -5.09 -1.00
C GLN A 229 -16.86 -4.12 -2.14
N SER A 230 -17.29 -2.90 -1.79
CA SER A 230 -17.64 -1.86 -2.77
C SER A 230 -16.48 -1.48 -3.69
N PHE A 231 -15.23 -1.52 -3.19
CA PHE A 231 -14.05 -1.28 -4.01
C PHE A 231 -13.86 -2.41 -5.03
N LEU A 232 -13.95 -3.67 -4.57
CA LEU A 232 -13.78 -4.84 -5.43
C LEU A 232 -14.85 -4.88 -6.54
N ASP A 233 -16.10 -4.60 -6.18
CA ASP A 233 -17.21 -4.51 -7.15
C ASP A 233 -16.98 -3.34 -8.12
N ALA A 234 -16.54 -2.18 -7.61
CA ALA A 234 -16.19 -1.00 -8.41
C ALA A 234 -14.95 -1.19 -9.30
N HIS A 235 -14.26 -2.34 -9.23
CA HIS A 235 -13.18 -2.71 -10.15
C HIS A 235 -13.36 -4.10 -10.82
N ASP A 236 -14.56 -4.68 -10.74
CA ASP A 236 -14.91 -5.99 -11.32
C ASP A 236 -13.93 -7.10 -10.91
N ILE A 237 -13.63 -7.15 -9.61
CA ILE A 237 -12.78 -8.18 -9.00
C ILE A 237 -13.68 -9.09 -8.15
N GLU A 238 -13.95 -10.29 -8.65
CA GLU A 238 -14.83 -11.24 -7.97
C GLU A 238 -14.09 -11.98 -6.86
N VAL A 239 -14.69 -12.05 -5.66
CA VAL A 239 -14.19 -12.88 -4.55
C VAL A 239 -15.18 -13.99 -4.23
N ARG A 240 -14.83 -15.22 -4.58
CA ARG A 240 -15.57 -16.42 -4.21
C ARG A 240 -15.06 -16.96 -2.88
N LYS A 241 -15.78 -16.60 -1.83
CA LYS A 241 -15.59 -17.13 -0.47
C LYS A 241 -16.07 -18.58 -0.37
N GLN A 242 -15.62 -19.30 0.67
CA GLN A 242 -15.99 -20.70 0.93
C GLN A 242 -15.85 -21.63 -0.30
N SER A 243 -14.89 -21.30 -1.18
CA SER A 243 -14.66 -21.95 -2.46
C SER A 243 -13.24 -22.49 -2.48
N GLU A 244 -13.06 -23.64 -1.82
CA GLU A 244 -11.78 -24.34 -1.75
C GLU A 244 -11.53 -25.13 -3.04
N VAL A 245 -10.48 -24.78 -3.77
CA VAL A 245 -9.97 -25.58 -4.90
C VAL A 245 -9.14 -26.74 -4.35
N VAL A 246 -9.50 -27.96 -4.73
CA VAL A 246 -8.89 -29.20 -4.22
C VAL A 246 -8.05 -29.94 -5.27
N SER A 247 -8.26 -29.65 -6.56
CA SER A 247 -7.42 -30.17 -7.64
C SER A 247 -7.43 -29.25 -8.86
N LEU A 248 -6.39 -29.38 -9.68
CA LEU A 248 -6.22 -28.65 -10.93
C LEU A 248 -6.00 -29.64 -12.07
N ASP A 249 -6.61 -29.35 -13.22
CA ASP A 249 -6.28 -29.94 -14.51
C ASP A 249 -5.64 -28.85 -15.39
N PRO A 250 -4.29 -28.77 -15.43
CA PRO A 250 -3.59 -27.79 -16.25
C PRO A 250 -3.77 -28.01 -17.75
N ALA A 251 -3.97 -29.26 -18.18
CA ALA A 251 -4.11 -29.60 -19.59
C ALA A 251 -5.47 -29.12 -20.13
N GLY A 252 -6.54 -29.37 -19.38
CA GLY A 252 -7.89 -28.87 -19.68
C GLY A 252 -8.17 -27.44 -19.21
N LYS A 253 -7.19 -26.80 -18.55
CA LYS A 253 -7.31 -25.47 -17.91
C LYS A 253 -8.54 -25.34 -16.99
N MET A 254 -8.68 -26.31 -16.08
CA MET A 254 -9.83 -26.42 -15.17
C MET A 254 -9.36 -26.47 -13.72
N ALA A 255 -10.09 -25.81 -12.82
CA ALA A 255 -9.94 -25.94 -11.38
C ALA A 255 -11.18 -26.60 -10.78
N HIS A 256 -10.99 -27.57 -9.87
CA HIS A 256 -12.07 -28.30 -9.24
C HIS A 256 -12.19 -27.95 -7.77
N PHE A 257 -13.42 -27.66 -7.33
CA PHE A 257 -13.73 -27.22 -5.98
C PHE A 257 -14.18 -28.40 -5.11
N ARG A 258 -14.03 -28.27 -3.78
CA ARG A 258 -14.42 -29.30 -2.80
C ARG A 258 -15.90 -29.69 -2.91
N ASP A 259 -16.76 -28.75 -3.28
CA ASP A 259 -18.21 -28.97 -3.43
C ASP A 259 -18.62 -29.58 -4.78
N GLY A 260 -17.65 -30.00 -5.60
CA GLY A 260 -17.88 -30.62 -6.91
C GLY A 260 -18.04 -29.62 -8.06
N ARG A 261 -18.11 -28.31 -7.80
CA ARG A 261 -18.09 -27.29 -8.88
C ARG A 261 -16.73 -27.27 -9.58
N SER A 262 -16.71 -26.72 -10.79
CA SER A 262 -15.47 -26.54 -11.57
C SER A 262 -15.44 -25.16 -12.24
N GLN A 263 -14.25 -24.59 -12.44
CA GLN A 263 -14.03 -23.29 -13.09
C GLN A 263 -12.94 -23.40 -14.16
N ALA A 264 -13.32 -23.13 -15.41
CA ALA A 264 -12.36 -22.98 -16.50
C ALA A 264 -11.57 -21.68 -16.34
N TYR A 265 -10.32 -21.66 -16.76
CA TYR A 265 -9.50 -20.44 -16.74
C TYR A 265 -8.65 -20.31 -18.00
N SER A 266 -8.28 -19.08 -18.34
CA SER A 266 -7.29 -18.79 -19.37
C SER A 266 -5.88 -18.83 -18.78
N SER A 267 -5.74 -18.25 -17.58
CA SER A 267 -4.53 -18.18 -16.76
C SER A 267 -4.86 -18.39 -15.29
N LEU A 268 -3.92 -18.91 -14.51
CA LEU A 268 -4.09 -19.20 -13.08
C LEU A 268 -2.88 -18.74 -12.26
N LEU A 269 -3.14 -18.15 -11.10
CA LEU A 269 -2.11 -17.85 -10.08
C LEU A 269 -2.39 -18.67 -8.81
N ILE A 270 -1.37 -19.35 -8.30
CA ILE A 270 -1.42 -19.98 -6.97
C ILE A 270 -0.86 -18.98 -5.95
N ALA A 271 -1.74 -18.40 -5.14
CA ALA A 271 -1.44 -17.40 -4.11
C ALA A 271 -2.04 -17.81 -2.76
N THR A 272 -2.02 -19.12 -2.46
CA THR A 272 -2.62 -19.70 -1.25
C THR A 272 -1.87 -19.38 0.05
N GLY A 273 -0.67 -18.80 -0.07
CA GLY A 273 0.25 -18.62 1.06
C GLY A 273 0.71 -19.96 1.64
N SER A 274 1.12 -19.93 2.91
CA SER A 274 1.49 -21.10 3.70
C SER A 274 0.55 -21.29 4.88
N ARG A 275 0.53 -22.49 5.45
CA ARG A 275 -0.15 -22.83 6.71
C ARG A 275 0.87 -23.23 7.75
#